data_AF-A0A834GI39-F1
#
_entry.id   AF-A0A834GI39-F1
#
_cell.length_a   1.000
_cell.length_b   1.000
_cell.length_c   1.000
_cell.angle_alpha   90.00
_cell.angle_beta   90.00
_cell.angle_gamma   90.00
#
_symmetry.space_group_name_H-M   'P 1'
#
loop_
_entity.id
_entity.type
_entity.pdbx_description
1 polymer ?
#
loop_
_entity_poly.entity_id
_entity_poly.type
_entity_poly.pdbx_seq_one_letter_code
_entity_poly.pdbx_strand_id
1 'polypeptide(L)'
;MAEALEVPKMTIHRRVKDGVMGQHSNPLKAWLSEEAIQSLQYQQAPTNIDELVSAVGRAFEELSPQTLDNVFVTLQACMIEIMKVKGGIGYKVPHFGKGGLMRDDNLPTQL
;
A
#
# COMPACT_ATOMS: atom_id res chain seq x y z
N MET A 1 6.12 -17.28 -7.21
CA MET A 1 5.16 -18.27 -6.69
C MET A 1 5.18 -19.58 -7.47
N ALA A 2 4.98 -19.59 -8.80
CA ALA A 2 5.04 -20.83 -9.59
C ALA A 2 6.41 -21.54 -9.49
N GLU A 3 7.49 -20.78 -9.61
CA GLU A 3 8.87 -21.27 -9.48
C GLU A 3 9.20 -21.77 -8.06
N ALA A 4 8.77 -21.03 -7.04
CA ALA A 4 8.93 -21.42 -5.63
C ALA A 4 8.11 -22.67 -5.23
N LEU A 5 7.12 -23.05 -6.04
CA LEU A 5 6.29 -24.24 -5.84
C LEU A 5 6.66 -25.36 -6.82
N GLU A 6 7.67 -25.15 -7.67
CA GLU A 6 8.07 -26.07 -8.74
C GLU A 6 6.90 -26.55 -9.62
N VAL A 7 5.88 -25.70 -9.80
CA VAL A 7 4.70 -26.02 -10.62
C VAL A 7 4.60 -25.13 -11.85
N PRO A 8 4.07 -25.65 -12.97
CA PRO A 8 3.82 -24.84 -14.15
C PRO A 8 2.92 -23.64 -13.85
N LYS A 9 3.22 -22.48 -14.45
CA LYS A 9 2.47 -21.23 -14.27
C LYS A 9 0.97 -21.38 -14.58
N MET A 10 0.61 -22.25 -15.52
CA MET A 10 -0.80 -22.60 -15.83
C MET A 10 -1.53 -23.29 -14.67
N THR A 11 -0.83 -24.11 -13.89
CA THR A 11 -1.40 -24.77 -12.71
C THR A 11 -1.72 -23.75 -11.62
N ILE A 12 -0.90 -22.71 -11.46
CA ILE A 12 -1.19 -21.59 -10.53
C ILE A 12 -2.43 -20.82 -10.99
N HIS A 13 -2.51 -20.42 -12.27
CA HIS A 13 -3.68 -19.70 -12.79
C HIS A 13 -5.00 -20.46 -12.59
N ARG A 14 -5.00 -21.77 -12.85
CA ARG A 14 -6.17 -22.62 -12.61
C ARG A 14 -6.56 -22.65 -11.14
N ARG A 15 -5.58 -22.86 -10.24
CA ARG A 15 -5.82 -22.89 -8.79
C ARG A 15 -6.31 -21.55 -8.24
N VAL A 16 -5.92 -20.42 -8.85
CA VAL A 16 -6.45 -19.09 -8.52
C VAL A 16 -7.91 -18.93 -8.97
N LYS A 17 -8.24 -19.40 -10.18
CA LYS A 17 -9.61 -19.35 -10.72
C LYS A 17 -10.57 -20.26 -9.95
N ASP A 18 -10.09 -21.43 -9.54
CA ASP A 18 -10.85 -22.42 -8.78
C ASP A 18 -10.96 -22.06 -7.28
N GLY A 19 -10.42 -20.90 -6.86
CA GLY A 19 -10.49 -20.39 -5.49
C GLY A 19 -9.62 -21.13 -4.47
N VAL A 20 -8.93 -22.19 -4.90
CA VAL A 20 -8.00 -22.99 -4.08
C VAL A 20 -6.77 -22.17 -3.67
N MET A 21 -6.41 -21.17 -4.48
CA MET A 21 -5.46 -20.12 -4.13
C MET A 21 -6.12 -18.75 -4.24
N GLY A 22 -6.15 -17.99 -3.15
CA GLY A 22 -6.47 -16.57 -3.24
C GLY A 22 -5.31 -15.79 -3.86
N GLN A 23 -5.60 -14.70 -4.57
CA GLN A 23 -4.60 -13.65 -4.68
C GLN A 23 -4.22 -13.25 -3.25
N HIS A 24 -2.93 -13.20 -2.93
CA HIS A 24 -2.54 -12.42 -1.77
C HIS A 24 -2.96 -10.97 -2.11
N SER A 25 -3.95 -10.42 -1.42
CA SER A 25 -4.08 -8.97 -1.39
C SER A 25 -3.24 -8.58 -0.21
N ASN A 26 -2.02 -8.11 -0.47
CA ASN A 26 -1.20 -7.55 0.57
C ASN A 26 -2.00 -6.37 1.16
N PRO A 27 -2.42 -6.40 2.44
CA PRO A 27 -3.17 -5.31 3.04
C PRO A 27 -2.40 -3.98 3.00
N LEU A 28 -1.06 -4.04 2.87
CA LEU A 28 -0.19 -2.88 2.66
C LEU A 28 -0.30 -2.28 1.25
N LYS A 29 -0.76 -3.04 0.26
CA LYS A 29 -0.87 -2.56 -1.13
C LYS A 29 -1.83 -1.38 -1.24
N ALA A 30 -2.81 -1.32 -0.33
CA ALA A 30 -3.75 -0.20 -0.19
C ALA A 30 -3.14 1.10 0.37
N TRP A 31 -1.85 1.09 0.76
CA TRP A 31 -1.25 2.20 1.51
C TRP A 31 0.12 2.63 1.01
N LEU A 32 0.65 1.98 -0.04
CA LEU A 32 1.89 2.41 -0.67
C LEU A 32 1.64 3.68 -1.47
N SER A 33 2.64 4.58 -1.58
CA SER A 33 2.53 5.90 -2.22
C SER A 33 1.91 5.88 -3.62
N GLU A 34 1.97 4.72 -4.29
CA GLU A 34 1.28 4.43 -5.53
C GLU A 34 -0.24 4.69 -5.43
N GLU A 35 -0.95 4.31 -4.36
CA GLU A 35 -2.39 4.58 -4.23
C GLU A 35 -2.73 6.05 -3.95
N ALA A 36 -1.86 6.79 -3.26
CA ALA A 36 -2.07 8.23 -3.06
C ALA A 36 -1.97 8.98 -4.41
N ILE A 37 -0.93 8.68 -5.17
CA ILE A 37 -0.71 9.28 -6.50
C ILE A 37 -1.78 8.79 -7.48
N GLN A 38 -2.15 7.52 -7.44
CA GLN A 38 -3.14 6.94 -8.33
C GLN A 38 -4.57 7.42 -8.00
N SER A 39 -4.88 7.65 -6.72
CA SER A 39 -6.14 8.29 -6.31
C SER A 39 -6.24 9.74 -6.80
N LEU A 40 -5.16 10.52 -6.68
CA LEU A 40 -5.08 11.89 -7.18
C LEU A 40 -5.14 11.95 -8.72
N GLN A 41 -4.49 10.99 -9.40
CA GLN A 41 -4.61 10.82 -10.85
C GLN A 41 -6.07 10.55 -11.27
N TYR A 42 -6.78 9.66 -10.57
CA TYR A 42 -8.18 9.35 -10.87
C TYR A 42 -9.10 10.57 -10.72
N GLN A 43 -8.79 11.50 -9.82
CA GLN A 43 -9.54 12.76 -9.66
C GLN A 43 -9.35 13.73 -10.84
N GLN A 44 -8.21 13.65 -11.55
CA GLN A 44 -7.91 14.54 -12.67
C GLN A 44 -8.42 14.04 -14.04
N ALA A 45 -8.87 12.79 -14.12
CA ALA A 45 -9.41 12.16 -15.34
C ALA A 45 -8.62 12.48 -16.64
N PRO A 46 -7.30 12.23 -16.68
CA PRO A 46 -6.47 12.58 -17.83
C PRO A 46 -6.90 11.78 -19.07
N THR A 47 -6.99 12.46 -20.21
CA THR A 47 -7.49 11.89 -21.47
C THR A 47 -6.38 11.56 -22.48
N ASN A 48 -5.15 12.02 -22.20
CA ASN A 48 -3.96 11.74 -23.00
C ASN A 48 -2.72 11.51 -22.11
N ILE A 49 -1.63 11.02 -22.72
CA ILE A 49 -0.40 10.65 -22.01
C ILE A 49 0.27 11.87 -21.36
N ASP A 50 0.27 13.02 -22.02
CA ASP A 50 0.91 14.23 -21.49
C ASP A 50 0.17 14.77 -20.26
N GLU A 51 -1.16 14.75 -20.29
CA GLU A 51 -2.02 15.05 -19.13
C GLU A 51 -1.80 14.06 -17.98
N LEU A 52 -1.61 12.77 -18.29
CA LEU A 52 -1.31 11.76 -17.28
C LEU A 52 0.02 12.03 -16.59
N VAL A 53 1.08 12.30 -17.36
CA VAL A 53 2.42 12.59 -16.82
C VAL A 53 2.37 13.86 -15.95
N SER A 54 1.66 14.89 -16.41
CA SER A 54 1.48 16.13 -15.64
C SER A 54 0.64 15.93 -14.36
N ALA A 55 -0.43 15.14 -14.43
CA ALA A 55 -1.25 14.81 -13.27
C ALA A 55 -0.46 14.03 -12.21
N VAL A 56 0.36 13.06 -12.62
CA VAL A 56 1.24 12.30 -11.72
C VAL A 56 2.32 13.21 -11.11
N GLY A 57 2.94 14.09 -11.90
CA GLY A 57 3.91 15.06 -11.40
C GLY A 57 3.32 16.00 -10.34
N ARG A 58 2.12 16.55 -10.61
CA ARG A 58 1.40 17.38 -9.64
C ARG A 58 1.01 16.62 -8.38
N ALA A 59 0.50 15.40 -8.52
CA ALA A 59 0.16 14.55 -7.38
C ALA A 59 1.39 14.22 -6.51
N PHE A 60 2.56 14.09 -7.13
CA PHE A 60 3.82 13.92 -6.42
C PHE A 60 4.26 15.18 -5.67
N GLU A 61 4.14 16.37 -6.28
CA GLU A 61 4.42 17.66 -5.63
C GLU A 61 3.43 17.99 -4.51
N GLU A 62 2.15 17.65 -4.68
CA GLU A 62 1.09 17.81 -3.68
C GLU A 62 1.23 16.81 -2.51
N LEU A 63 2.03 15.75 -2.69
CA LEU A 63 2.29 14.78 -1.63
C LEU A 63 3.16 15.43 -0.55
N SER A 64 2.52 15.99 0.46
CA SER A 64 3.22 16.67 1.55
C SER A 64 4.16 15.70 2.32
N PRO A 65 5.29 16.19 2.87
CA PRO A 65 6.13 15.41 3.79
C PRO A 65 5.33 14.81 4.94
N GLN A 66 4.31 15.55 5.39
CA GLN A 66 3.37 15.11 6.41
C GLN A 66 2.60 13.84 6.00
N THR A 67 2.12 13.77 4.76
CA THR A 67 1.48 12.58 4.21
C THR A 67 2.45 11.41 4.18
N LEU A 68 3.71 11.65 3.80
CA LEU A 68 4.75 10.62 3.77
C LEU A 68 5.07 10.07 5.15
N ASP A 69 5.22 10.92 6.17
CA ASP A 69 5.48 10.48 7.55
C ASP A 69 4.33 9.63 8.07
N ASN A 70 3.08 10.02 7.80
CA ASN A 70 1.92 9.21 8.13
C ASN A 70 1.97 7.81 7.52
N VAL A 71 2.28 7.73 6.22
CA VAL A 71 2.38 6.46 5.51
C VAL A 71 3.52 5.61 6.09
N PHE A 72 4.67 6.22 6.35
CA PHE A 72 5.85 5.54 6.87
C PHE A 72 5.62 4.92 8.25
N VAL A 73 5.07 5.68 9.20
CA VAL A 73 4.79 5.18 10.56
C VAL A 73 3.66 4.14 10.52
N THR A 74 2.69 4.28 9.61
CA THR A 74 1.68 3.23 9.39
C THR A 74 2.30 1.93 8.89
N LEU A 75 3.23 2.02 7.95
CA LEU A 75 3.92 0.86 7.40
C LEU A 75 4.72 0.14 8.49
N GLN A 76 5.47 0.87 9.30
CA GLN A 76 6.19 0.32 10.45
C GLN A 76 5.24 -0.41 11.40
N ALA A 77 4.10 0.22 11.73
CA ALA A 77 3.11 -0.39 12.61
C ALA A 77 2.54 -1.69 12.03
N CYS A 78 2.21 -1.71 10.74
CA CYS A 78 1.75 -2.93 10.09
C CYS A 78 2.84 -4.02 10.06
N MET A 79 4.11 -3.66 9.83
CA MET A 79 5.22 -4.62 9.89
C MET A 79 5.33 -5.26 11.28
N ILE A 80 5.15 -4.49 12.35
CA ILE A 80 5.09 -5.00 13.72
C ILE A 80 3.94 -6.00 13.88
N GLU A 81 2.74 -5.68 13.38
CA GLU A 81 1.59 -6.58 13.45
C GLU A 81 1.79 -7.87 12.63
N ILE A 82 2.45 -7.78 11.46
CA ILE A 82 2.84 -8.94 10.65
C ILE A 82 3.80 -9.84 11.43
N MET A 83 4.80 -9.25 12.10
CA MET A 83 5.76 -10.01 12.91
C MET A 83 5.06 -10.75 14.07
N LYS A 84 4.05 -10.13 14.70
CA LYS A 84 3.25 -10.77 15.77
C LYS A 84 2.52 -12.02 15.28
N VAL A 85 2.01 -12.01 14.05
CA VAL A 85 1.35 -13.17 13.42
C VAL A 85 2.32 -14.06 12.62
N LYS A 86 3.64 -13.91 12.84
CA LYS A 86 4.69 -14.71 12.20
C LYS A 86 4.63 -14.71 10.67
N GLY A 87 4.32 -13.56 10.07
CA GLY A 87 4.19 -13.42 8.62
C GLY A 87 2.82 -13.83 8.06
N GLY A 88 1.85 -14.18 8.92
CA GLY A 88 0.47 -14.44 8.52
C GLY A 88 -0.25 -13.18 8.01
N ILE A 89 -1.28 -13.37 7.18
CA ILE A 89 -2.06 -12.28 6.57
C ILE A 89 -3.20 -11.75 7.45
N GLY A 90 -3.49 -12.42 8.58
CA GLY A 90 -4.59 -12.09 9.48
C GLY A 90 -4.29 -10.95 10.47
N TYR A 91 -3.34 -10.08 10.16
CA TYR A 91 -3.00 -8.96 11.01
C TYR A 91 -4.01 -7.82 10.84
N LYS A 92 -4.28 -7.09 11.92
CA LYS A 92 -5.13 -5.90 11.86
C LYS A 92 -4.27 -4.70 11.49
N VAL A 93 -4.79 -3.84 10.63
CA VAL A 93 -4.14 -2.55 10.36
C VAL A 93 -4.26 -1.69 11.63
N PRO A 94 -3.14 -1.29 12.23
CA PRO A 94 -3.15 -0.50 13.46
C PRO A 94 -3.52 0.97 13.18
N HIS A 95 -4.51 1.46 13.93
CA HIS A 95 -4.93 2.87 13.93
C HIS A 95 -4.52 3.52 15.26
N PHE A 96 -3.57 4.46 15.23
CA PHE A 96 -2.99 5.07 16.44
C PHE A 96 -3.05 6.61 16.44
N GLY A 97 -4.06 7.20 15.79
CA GLY A 97 -4.34 8.63 15.94
C GLY A 97 -3.28 9.58 15.36
N LYS A 98 -2.58 9.16 14.29
CA LYS A 98 -1.48 9.91 13.67
C LYS A 98 -1.79 11.39 13.36
N GLY A 99 -3.01 11.68 12.88
CA GLY A 99 -3.42 13.06 12.58
C GLY A 99 -3.57 13.97 13.81
N GLY A 100 -3.68 13.41 15.02
CA GLY A 100 -3.53 14.17 16.27
C GLY A 100 -2.05 14.45 16.55
N LEU A 101 -1.24 13.39 16.54
CA LEU A 101 0.19 13.47 16.84
C LEU A 101 0.96 14.43 15.93
N MET A 102 0.59 14.53 14.66
CA MET A 102 1.20 15.49 13.73
C MET A 102 0.83 16.95 14.01
N ARG A 103 -0.40 17.20 14.46
CA ARG A 103 -0.82 18.56 14.83
C ARG A 103 -0.06 19.06 16.06
N ASP A 104 0.30 18.13 16.93
CA ASP A 104 1.07 18.39 18.15
C ASP A 104 2.60 18.25 17.94
N ASP A 105 3.06 18.09 16.70
CA ASP A 105 4.48 17.88 16.31
C ASP A 105 5.18 16.75 17.08
N ASN A 106 4.42 15.73 17.45
CA ASN A 106 4.84 14.60 18.29
C ASN A 106 4.64 13.26 17.57
N LEU A 107 4.66 13.27 16.23
CA LEU A 107 4.61 12.04 15.46
C LEU A 107 5.95 11.30 15.62
N PRO A 108 5.96 10.06 16.14
CA PRO A 108 7.20 9.31 16.31
C PRO A 108 7.78 8.96 14.94
N THR A 109 9.09 9.16 14.77
CA THR A 109 9.82 8.76 13.55
C THR A 109 10.05 7.26 13.45
N GLN A 110 9.84 6.52 14.56
CA GLN A 110 9.96 5.07 14.63
C GLN A 110 9.05 4.49 15.72
N LEU A 111 8.50 3.29 15.46
CA LEU A 111 7.68 2.50 16.41
C LEU A 111 8.44 1.30 16.98
#